data_AF-A0A0F9PHM9-F1
#
_entry.id   AF-A0A0F9PHM9-F1
#
_cell.length_a   1.000
_cell.length_b   1.000
_cell.length_c   1.000
_cell.angle_alpha   90.00
_cell.angle_beta   90.00
_cell.angle_gamma   90.00
#
_symmetry.space_group_name_H-M   'P 1'
#
loop_
_entity.id
_entity.type
_entity.pdbx_description
1 polymer ?
#
loop_
_entity_poly.entity_id
_entity_poly.type
_entity_poly.pdbx_seq_one_letter_code
_entity_poly.pdbx_strand_id
1 'polypeptide(L)'
;MNRFVLQRLEDETGVSGEGFIAEGVQFSNGTVVLVWLTKIRSIAAIYENIEIMNQIHGHNGKTLIHWLDKEIVSENTTASAMDYEVTQSPPGTVIRPT
;
A
#
# COMPACT_ATOMS: atom_id res chain seq x y z
N MET A 1 9.95 7.80 -8.35
CA MET A 1 10.66 6.81 -7.51
C MET A 1 9.78 6.50 -6.32
N ASN A 2 9.83 5.28 -5.80
CA ASN A 2 8.99 4.85 -4.69
C ASN A 2 9.86 4.36 -3.54
N ARG A 3 9.63 4.90 -2.35
CA ARG A 3 10.30 4.56 -1.10
C ARG A 3 9.58 3.39 -0.43
N PHE A 4 10.34 2.54 0.23
CA PHE A 4 9.82 1.43 1.01
C PHE A 4 10.69 1.14 2.24
N VAL A 5 10.15 0.36 3.17
CA VAL A 5 10.90 -0.25 4.26
C VAL A 5 10.71 -1.77 4.26
N LEU A 6 11.72 -2.50 4.71
CA LEU A 6 11.62 -3.94 4.95
C LEU A 6 11.28 -4.21 6.41
N GLN A 7 10.16 -4.88 6.66
CA GLN A 7 9.78 -5.36 7.97
C GLN A 7 10.04 -6.85 8.07
N ARG A 8 10.94 -7.27 8.96
CA ARG A 8 11.11 -8.68 9.31
C ARG A 8 10.15 -9.07 10.42
N LEU A 9 9.38 -10.12 10.16
CA LEU A 9 8.42 -10.71 11.09
C LEU A 9 9.07 -11.75 12.00
N GLU A 10 10.06 -12.49 11.49
CA GLU A 10 10.75 -13.56 12.21
C GLU A 10 12.23 -13.54 11.85
N ASP A 11 13.11 -13.49 12.84
CA ASP A 11 14.57 -13.61 12.63
C ASP A 11 15.09 -15.00 13.03
N GLU A 12 15.01 -15.95 12.09
CA GLU A 12 15.49 -17.32 12.29
C GLU A 12 16.98 -17.41 12.65
N THR A 13 17.76 -16.42 12.22
CA THR A 13 19.22 -16.42 12.40
C THR A 13 19.67 -15.77 13.70
N GLY A 14 18.81 -14.96 14.32
CA GLY A 14 19.13 -14.14 15.50
C GLY A 14 20.17 -13.04 15.24
N VAL A 15 20.53 -12.76 13.99
CA VAL A 15 21.59 -11.81 13.62
C VAL A 15 21.07 -10.38 13.52
N SER A 16 19.84 -10.20 13.06
CA SER A 16 19.37 -8.92 12.53
C SER A 16 18.21 -8.31 13.30
N GLY A 17 17.51 -9.12 14.10
CA GLY A 17 16.29 -8.74 14.79
C GLY A 17 15.06 -8.67 13.89
N GLU A 18 13.92 -8.47 14.54
CA GLU A 18 12.60 -8.26 13.96
C GLU A 18 12.29 -6.76 13.86
N GLY A 19 11.25 -6.41 13.10
CA GLY A 19 10.83 -5.03 12.86
C GLY A 19 11.43 -4.45 11.58
N PHE A 20 11.57 -3.13 11.52
CA PHE A 20 12.10 -2.46 10.33
C PHE A 20 13.62 -2.61 10.25
N ILE A 21 14.07 -3.45 9.31
CA ILE A 21 15.48 -3.85 9.20
C ILE A 21 16.22 -3.10 8.08
N ALA A 22 15.50 -2.49 7.14
CA ALA A 22 16.10 -1.76 6.03
C ALA A 22 15.15 -0.70 5.45
N GLU A 23 15.76 0.32 4.86
CA GLU A 23 15.10 1.35 4.04
C GLU A 23 15.52 1.17 2.59
N GLY A 24 14.62 1.43 1.65
CA GLY A 24 14.96 1.33 0.24
C GLY A 24 14.19 2.27 -0.66
N VAL A 25 14.72 2.41 -1.87
CA VAL A 25 14.10 3.19 -2.96
C VAL A 25 14.14 2.36 -4.22
N GLN A 26 13.00 2.26 -4.90
CA GLN A 26 12.90 1.80 -6.28
C GLN A 26 12.86 3.01 -7.22
N PHE A 27 13.84 3.10 -8.10
CA PHE A 27 13.91 4.10 -9.16
C PHE A 27 12.92 3.77 -10.29
N SER A 28 12.58 4.77 -11.10
CA SER A 28 11.63 4.62 -12.20
C SER A 28 12.08 3.65 -13.30
N ASN A 29 13.38 3.36 -13.37
CA ASN A 29 13.95 2.36 -14.28
C ASN A 29 13.91 0.92 -13.70
N GLY A 30 13.35 0.74 -12.51
CA GLY A 30 13.27 -0.56 -11.82
C GLY A 30 14.37 -0.79 -10.79
N THR A 31 15.53 -0.13 -10.90
CA THR A 31 16.68 -0.32 -9.99
C THR A 31 16.29 -0.07 -8.54
N VAL A 32 16.76 -0.91 -7.63
CA VAL A 32 16.50 -0.82 -6.19
C VAL A 32 17.81 -0.57 -5.44
N VAL A 33 17.78 0.36 -4.49
CA VAL A 33 18.86 0.58 -3.52
C VAL A 33 18.31 0.35 -2.13
N LEU A 34 19.05 -0.39 -1.30
CA LEU A 34 18.64 -0.82 0.04
C LEU A 34 19.71 -0.51 1.08
N VAL A 35 19.37 0.17 2.16
CA VAL A 35 20.24 0.49 3.30
C VAL A 35 19.78 -0.27 4.53
N TRP A 36 20.67 -1.00 5.18
CA TRP A 36 20.37 -1.76 6.39
C TRP A 36 20.37 -0.88 7.64
N LEU A 37 19.34 -1.02 8.48
CA LEU A 37 19.18 -0.29 9.75
C LEU A 37 19.81 -1.02 10.95
N THR A 38 20.41 -2.19 10.74
CA THR A 38 20.94 -3.05 11.81
C THR A 38 22.24 -2.49 12.43
N LYS A 39 22.70 -3.13 13.52
CA LYS A 39 23.83 -2.68 14.36
C LYS A 39 25.14 -2.45 13.60
N ILE A 40 25.37 -3.18 12.52
CA ILE A 40 26.51 -3.01 11.62
C ILE A 40 25.95 -2.51 10.29
N ARG A 41 25.99 -1.19 10.09
CA ARG A 41 25.47 -0.54 8.89
C ARG A 41 26.40 -0.82 7.71
N SER A 42 26.07 -1.82 6.91
CA SER A 42 26.75 -2.07 5.63
C SER A 42 26.20 -1.17 4.52
N ILE A 43 27.09 -0.82 3.58
CA ILE A 43 26.77 -0.01 2.39
C ILE A 43 25.66 -0.64 1.56
N ALA A 44 24.90 0.24 0.90
CA ALA A 44 23.65 -0.06 0.25
C ALA A 44 23.76 -1.16 -0.82
N ALA A 45 22.93 -2.20 -0.71
CA ALA A 45 22.83 -3.22 -1.74
C ALA A 45 22.01 -2.69 -2.92
N ILE A 46 22.47 -2.98 -4.15
CA ILE A 46 21.83 -2.54 -5.38
C ILE A 46 21.29 -3.77 -6.13
N TYR A 47 20.04 -3.70 -6.56
CA TYR A 47 19.36 -4.76 -7.31
C TYR A 47 18.77 -4.20 -8.59
N GLU A 48 18.64 -5.03 -9.62
CA GLU A 48 18.05 -4.62 -10.90
C GLU A 48 16.56 -4.31 -10.79
N ASN A 49 15.85 -5.03 -9.92
CA ASN A 49 14.41 -4.88 -9.67
C ASN A 49 14.04 -5.33 -8.24
N ILE A 50 12.77 -5.09 -7.88
CA ILE A 50 12.25 -5.40 -6.53
C ILE A 50 12.07 -6.91 -6.33
N GLU A 51 11.81 -7.67 -7.41
CA GLU A 51 11.62 -9.12 -7.37
C GLU A 51 12.91 -9.83 -6.96
N ILE A 52 14.06 -9.47 -7.53
CA ILE A 52 15.37 -10.02 -7.18
C ILE A 52 15.70 -9.70 -5.71
N MET A 53 15.45 -8.47 -5.27
CA MET A 53 15.65 -8.08 -3.87
C MET A 53 14.79 -8.94 -2.94
N ASN A 54 13.51 -9.13 -3.26
CA ASN A 54 12.59 -9.93 -2.48
C ASN A 54 12.92 -11.43 -2.51
N GLN A 55 13.46 -11.95 -3.61
CA GLN A 55 13.91 -13.34 -3.67
C GLN A 55 15.07 -13.61 -2.70
N ILE A 56 15.97 -12.64 -2.52
CA ILE A 56 17.13 -12.77 -1.64
C ILE A 56 16.76 -12.48 -0.18
N HIS A 57 15.95 -11.44 0.06
CA HIS A 57 15.70 -10.90 1.41
C HIS A 57 14.28 -11.06 1.93
N GLY A 58 13.35 -11.53 1.10
CA GLY A 58 11.95 -11.79 1.49
C GLY A 58 11.82 -12.98 2.44
N HIS A 59 12.84 -13.85 2.52
CA HIS A 59 12.90 -15.01 3.41
C HIS A 59 11.58 -15.81 3.46
N ASN A 60 11.06 -16.23 2.30
CA ASN A 60 9.79 -16.94 2.16
C ASN A 60 8.59 -16.23 2.83
N GLY A 61 8.55 -14.90 2.78
CA GLY A 61 7.48 -14.09 3.38
C GLY A 61 7.74 -13.68 4.84
N LYS A 62 8.90 -14.03 5.40
CA LYS A 62 9.32 -13.57 6.74
C LYS A 62 9.82 -12.14 6.76
N THR A 63 10.08 -11.56 5.58
CA THR A 63 10.32 -10.13 5.41
C THR A 63 9.31 -9.55 4.44
N LEU A 64 8.61 -8.49 4.85
CA LEU A 64 7.59 -7.81 4.08
C LEU A 64 8.09 -6.45 3.56
N ILE A 65 7.63 -6.08 2.37
CA ILE A 65 7.91 -4.77 1.75
C ILE A 65 6.74 -3.83 2.04
N HIS A 66 7.02 -2.73 2.72
CA HIS A 66 6.04 -1.67 2.99
C HIS A 66 6.34 -0.44 2.15
N TRP A 67 5.47 -0.15 1.18
CA TRP A 67 5.59 1.03 0.33
C TRP A 67 5.10 2.29 1.07
N LEU A 68 5.94 3.33 1.10
CA LEU A 68 5.64 4.58 1.81
C LEU A 68 4.92 5.61 0.91
N ASP A 69 5.06 5.47 -0.40
CA ASP A 69 4.55 6.45 -1.38
C ASP A 69 3.26 6.01 -2.06
N LYS A 70 2.71 4.83 -1.72
CA LYS A 70 1.41 4.40 -2.24
C LYS A 70 0.32 4.93 -1.32
N GLU A 71 -0.56 5.78 -1.85
CA GLU A 71 -1.78 6.16 -1.14
C GLU A 71 -2.61 4.90 -0.86
N ILE A 72 -3.00 4.73 0.40
CA ILE A 72 -3.97 3.72 0.79
C ILE A 72 -5.30 4.18 0.20
N VAL A 73 -5.69 3.61 -0.95
CA VAL A 73 -7.05 3.77 -1.44
C VAL A 73 -7.96 2.98 -0.49
N SER A 74 -8.50 3.64 0.53
CA SER A 74 -9.53 3.04 1.36
C SER A 74 -10.81 2.93 0.55
N GLU A 75 -11.22 1.72 0.20
CA GLU A 75 -12.54 1.43 -0.36
C GLU A 75 -13.62 1.78 0.67
N ASN A 76 -14.07 3.04 0.72
CA ASN A 76 -15.22 3.46 1.52
C ASN A 76 -15.96 4.68 0.90
N THR A 77 -15.98 4.79 -0.43
CA THR A 77 -16.82 5.79 -1.13
C THR A 77 -17.60 5.13 -2.25
N THR A 78 -18.74 4.53 -1.91
CA THR A 78 -19.92 4.39 -2.80
C THR A 78 -21.13 3.91 -1.99
N ALA A 79 -21.53 4.66 -0.97
CA ALA A 79 -22.96 4.72 -0.64
C ALA A 79 -23.56 5.80 -1.54
N SER A 80 -24.06 5.35 -2.69
CA SER A 80 -24.84 6.13 -3.65
C SER A 80 -25.81 7.05 -2.92
N ALA A 81 -25.80 8.33 -3.25
CA ALA A 81 -26.96 9.17 -3.08
C ALA A 81 -28.14 8.42 -3.74
N MET A 82 -29.05 7.90 -2.92
CA MET A 82 -30.39 7.57 -3.39
C MET A 82 -31.18 8.85 -3.25
N ASP A 83 -31.56 9.39 -4.41
CA ASP A 83 -32.52 10.46 -4.55
C ASP A 83 -33.79 10.09 -3.78
N TYR A 84 -33.99 10.72 -2.62
CA TYR A 84 -35.29 10.74 -1.98
C TYR A 84 -36.13 11.79 -2.73
N GLU A 85 -36.77 11.41 -3.84
CA GLU A 85 -37.85 12.23 -4.38
C GLU A 85 -39.03 12.16 -3.40
N VAL A 86 -39.12 13.17 -2.53
CA VAL A 86 -40.33 13.46 -1.76
C VAL A 86 -41.38 13.96 -2.76
N THR A 87 -42.29 13.07 -3.12
CA THR A 87 -43.50 13.40 -3.88
C THR A 87 -44.43 14.25 -3.01
N GLN A 88 -44.32 15.57 -3.10
CA GLN A 88 -45.41 16.45 -2.67
C GLN A 88 -46.42 16.57 -3.82
N SER A 89 -47.54 15.85 -3.70
CA SER A 89 -48.72 16.05 -4.55
C SER A 89 -49.38 17.40 -4.24
N PRO A 90 -49.70 18.25 -5.24
CA PRO A 90 -50.68 19.31 -5.08
C PRO A 90 -52.09 18.86 -5.49
N PRO A 91 -53.14 19.58 -5.06
CA PRO A 91 -54.49 19.08 -4.91
C PRO A 91 -55.24 18.91 -6.23
N GLY A 92 -56.09 17.89 -6.26
CA GLY A 92 -56.91 17.50 -7.41
C GLY A 92 -57.76 18.65 -7.94
N THR A 93 -57.63 18.89 -9.24
CA THR A 93 -58.61 19.65 -10.03
C THR A 93 -59.49 18.66 -10.77
N VAL A 94 -60.79 18.74 -10.49
CA VAL A 94 -61.89 17.95 -11.04
C VAL A 94 -61.95 18.11 -12.56
N ILE A 95 -61.95 17.00 -13.29
CA ILE A 95 -62.14 16.97 -14.75
C ILE A 95 -63.62 16.65 -15.06
N ARG A 96 -64.30 17.54 -15.79
CA ARG A 96 -65.45 17.27 -16.70
C ARG A 96 -65.23 18.21 -17.91
N PRO A 97 -65.41 17.83 -19.19
CA PRO A 97 -66.56 17.12 -19.82
C PRO A 97 -66.09 15.93 -20.70
N THR A 98 -66.90 15.11 -21.37
CA THR A 98 -68.20 15.25 -22.07
C THR A 98 -69.22 14.21 -21.63
#